data_AF-D4X3G0-F1
#
_entry.id   AF-D4X3G0-F1
#
_cell.length_a   1.000
_cell.length_b   1.000
_cell.length_c   1.000
_cell.angle_alpha   90.00
_cell.angle_beta   90.00
_cell.angle_gamma   90.00
#
_symmetry.space_group_name_H-M   'P 1'
#
loop_
_entity.id
_entity.type
_entity.pdbx_description
1 polymer ?
#
loop_
_entity_poly.entity_id
_entity_poly.type
_entity_poly.pdbx_seq_one_letter_code
_entity_poly.pdbx_strand_id
1 'polypeptide(L)'
;MTARQQAIFTLDELAAYLKVGKRTLYRLASHGEIPAFKVGGTWRFRQSEIDRWINDQTQAGRKKEVIRTDEQPKSAEHPVSPGRAVHSRRQTE
;
A
#
# COMPACT_ATOMS: atom_id res chain seq x y z
N MET A 1 -21.77 31.91 -9.96
CA MET A 1 -21.53 30.66 -9.19
C MET A 1 -20.40 29.92 -9.87
N THR A 2 -19.32 29.69 -9.12
CA THR A 2 -17.94 29.46 -9.61
C THR A 2 -17.81 28.19 -10.45
N ALA A 3 -17.33 28.33 -11.68
CA ALA A 3 -16.93 27.21 -12.51
C ALA A 3 -15.82 26.42 -11.77
N ARG A 4 -16.11 25.17 -11.40
CA ARG A 4 -15.08 24.23 -10.94
C ARG A 4 -14.19 23.93 -12.14
N GLN A 5 -13.19 24.76 -12.36
CA GLN A 5 -12.21 24.58 -13.43
C GLN A 5 -11.48 23.26 -13.17
N GLN A 6 -11.84 22.23 -13.93
CA GLN A 6 -11.18 20.93 -13.89
C GLN A 6 -9.85 21.08 -14.63
N ALA A 7 -8.85 21.67 -13.97
CA ALA A 7 -7.53 21.81 -14.56
C ALA A 7 -6.93 20.40 -14.80
N ILE A 8 -6.33 20.23 -15.97
CA ILE A 8 -5.65 19.00 -16.35
C ILE A 8 -4.15 19.28 -16.34
N PHE A 9 -3.41 18.53 -15.54
CA PHE A 9 -1.96 18.59 -15.51
C PHE A 9 -1.35 17.63 -16.53
N THR A 10 -0.22 18.06 -17.08
CA THR A 10 0.80 17.23 -17.72
C THR A 10 1.66 16.52 -16.66
N LEU A 11 2.49 15.58 -17.11
CA LEU A 11 3.49 14.93 -16.26
C LEU A 11 4.42 15.93 -15.59
N ASP A 12 4.82 16.98 -16.30
CA ASP A 12 5.78 17.98 -15.85
C ASP A 12 5.18 18.92 -14.81
N GLU A 13 3.95 19.38 -15.03
CA GLU A 13 3.21 20.19 -14.07
C GLU A 13 2.91 19.42 -12.80
N LEU A 14 2.52 18.14 -12.92
CA LEU A 14 2.27 17.30 -11.76
C LEU A 14 3.56 17.00 -10.97
N ALA A 15 4.69 16.81 -11.67
CA ALA A 15 5.99 16.64 -11.04
C ALA A 15 6.40 17.86 -10.21
N ALA A 16 6.19 19.06 -10.75
CA ALA A 16 6.43 20.31 -10.03
C ALA A 16 5.46 20.46 -8.84
N TYR A 17 4.18 20.11 -9.04
CA TYR A 17 3.14 20.21 -8.02
C TYR A 17 3.40 19.30 -6.81
N LEU A 18 3.66 18.01 -7.05
CA LEU A 18 3.94 17.03 -6.00
C LEU A 18 5.38 17.08 -5.49
N LYS A 19 6.27 17.83 -6.15
CA LYS A 19 7.73 17.85 -5.91
C LYS A 19 8.35 16.45 -6.02
N VAL A 20 7.90 15.67 -7.00
CA VAL A 20 8.35 14.30 -7.26
C VAL A 20 9.01 14.24 -8.63
N GLY A 21 10.09 13.44 -8.76
CA GLY A 21 10.76 13.25 -10.03
C GLY A 21 9.86 12.64 -11.11
N LYS A 22 9.98 13.13 -12.35
CA LYS A 22 9.19 12.66 -13.52
C LYS A 22 9.24 11.13 -13.72
N ARG A 23 10.41 10.52 -13.46
CA ARG A 23 10.61 9.06 -13.57
C ARG A 23 9.71 8.29 -12.59
N THR A 24 9.59 8.78 -11.36
CA THR A 24 8.72 8.17 -10.34
C THR A 24 7.26 8.33 -10.74
N LEU A 25 6.85 9.53 -11.16
CA LEU A 25 5.49 9.77 -11.63
C LEU A 25 5.11 8.91 -12.84
N TYR A 26 6.02 8.75 -13.80
CA TYR A 26 5.80 7.88 -14.95
C TYR A 26 5.55 6.43 -14.51
N ARG A 27 6.33 5.93 -13.55
CA ARG A 27 6.11 4.59 -12.98
C ARG A 27 4.74 4.52 -12.30
N LEU A 28 4.42 5.45 -11.41
CA LEU A 28 3.12 5.45 -10.71
C LEU A 28 1.94 5.47 -11.69
N ALA A 29 2.01 6.29 -12.73
CA ALA A 29 0.97 6.36 -13.76
C ALA A 29 0.89 5.05 -14.57
N SER A 30 2.03 4.46 -14.92
CA SER A 30 2.08 3.20 -15.67
C SER A 30 1.59 2.00 -14.85
N HIS A 31 1.79 2.03 -13.53
CA HIS A 31 1.31 1.02 -12.59
C HIS A 31 -0.15 1.25 -12.15
N GLY A 32 -0.76 2.39 -12.51
CA GLY A 32 -2.12 2.74 -12.10
C GLY A 32 -2.26 3.13 -10.61
N GLU A 33 -1.15 3.47 -9.95
CA GLU A 33 -1.13 3.87 -8.53
C GLU A 33 -1.60 5.31 -8.30
N ILE A 34 -1.54 6.13 -9.34
CA ILE A 34 -2.00 7.52 -9.34
C ILE A 34 -3.07 7.70 -10.42
N PRO A 35 -4.16 8.47 -10.17
CA PRO A 35 -5.20 8.69 -11.16
C PRO A 35 -4.64 9.45 -12.36
N ALA A 36 -4.49 8.74 -13.47
CA ALA A 36 -3.93 9.24 -14.72
C ALA A 36 -4.67 8.61 -15.90
N PHE A 37 -4.78 9.36 -16.99
CA PHE A 37 -5.34 8.87 -18.24
C PHE A 37 -4.45 9.24 -19.42
N LYS A 38 -4.40 8.36 -20.43
CA LYS A 38 -3.53 8.53 -21.59
C LYS A 38 -4.32 9.13 -22.74
N VAL A 39 -3.83 10.24 -23.30
CA VAL A 39 -4.43 10.92 -24.46
C VAL A 39 -3.33 11.25 -25.46
N GLY A 40 -3.45 10.73 -26.70
CA GLY A 40 -2.50 11.01 -27.77
C GLY A 40 -1.06 10.61 -27.43
N GLY A 41 -0.86 9.54 -26.65
CA GLY A 41 0.47 9.09 -26.23
C GLY A 41 1.01 9.75 -24.95
N THR A 42 0.35 10.79 -24.45
CA THR A 42 0.80 11.56 -23.27
C THR A 42 -0.11 11.32 -22.07
N TRP A 43 0.48 11.28 -20.88
CA TRP A 43 -0.26 11.18 -19.62
C TRP A 43 -0.87 12.52 -19.22
N ARG A 44 -2.12 12.46 -18.78
CA ARG A 44 -2.90 13.58 -18.28
C ARG A 44 -3.47 13.24 -16.92
N PHE A 45 -3.55 14.25 -16.07
CA PHE A 45 -3.95 14.11 -14.67
C PHE A 45 -5.00 15.15 -14.34
N ARG A 46 -6.16 14.72 -13.87
CA ARG A 46 -7.20 15.66 -13.45
C ARG A 46 -6.88 16.16 -12.06
N GLN A 47 -6.79 17.48 -11.87
CA GLN A 47 -6.46 18.09 -10.57
C GLN A 47 -7.38 17.57 -9.45
N SER A 48 -8.69 17.55 -9.69
CA SER A 48 -9.67 17.09 -8.69
C SER A 48 -9.52 15.62 -8.28
N GLU A 49 -8.92 14.77 -9.11
CA GLU A 49 -8.64 13.36 -8.77
C GLU A 49 -7.32 13.23 -8.02
N ILE A 50 -6.32 14.01 -8.41
CA ILE A 50 -5.05 14.11 -7.69
C ILE A 50 -5.30 14.60 -6.26
N ASP A 51 -6.11 15.65 -6.07
CA ASP A 51 -6.44 16.16 -4.75
C ASP A 51 -7.10 15.09 -3.86
N ARG A 52 -8.03 14.31 -4.42
CA ARG A 52 -8.66 13.18 -3.70
C ARG A 52 -7.64 12.10 -3.37
N TRP A 53 -6.80 11.74 -4.32
CA TRP A 53 -5.76 10.74 -4.11
C TRP A 53 -4.79 11.15 -3.00
N ILE A 54 -4.37 12.42 -2.93
CA ILE A 54 -3.54 12.94 -1.84
C ILE A 54 -4.23 12.76 -0.48
N ASN A 55 -5.53 13.10 -0.41
CA ASN A 55 -6.32 12.92 0.80
C ASN A 55 -6.39 11.44 1.21
N ASP A 56 -6.64 10.54 0.27
CA ASP A 56 -6.72 9.11 0.51
C ASP A 56 -5.39 8.53 1.00
N GLN A 57 -4.25 8.95 0.42
CA GLN A 57 -2.91 8.53 0.88
C GLN A 57 -2.63 9.00 2.31
N THR A 58 -3.06 10.20 2.67
CA THR A 58 -2.89 10.74 4.03
C THR A 58 -3.71 9.94 5.06
N GLN A 59 -4.91 9.51 4.70
CA GLN A 59 -5.76 8.66 5.55
C GLN A 59 -5.26 7.21 5.62
N ALA A 60 -4.76 6.66 4.51
CA ALA A 60 -4.16 5.33 4.46
C ALA A 60 -2.89 5.24 5.31
N GLY A 61 -2.08 6.32 5.36
CA GLY A 61 -0.94 6.45 6.27
C GLY A 61 -1.35 6.38 7.75
N ARG A 62 -2.44 7.06 8.14
CA ARG A 62 -2.97 7.03 9.52
C ARG A 62 -3.45 5.64 9.96
N LYS A 63 -4.00 4.82 9.06
CA LYS A 63 -4.43 3.46 9.40
C LYS A 63 -3.27 2.49 9.67
N LYS A 64 -2.06 2.77 9.17
CA LYS A 64 -0.89 1.89 9.40
C LYS A 64 -0.23 2.09 10.76
N GLU A 65 -0.49 3.20 11.44
CA GLU A 65 0.13 3.50 12.74
C GLU A 65 -0.63 2.89 13.94
N VAL A 66 -1.91 2.54 13.78
CA VAL A 66 -2.77 2.05 14.88
C VAL A 66 -2.67 0.53 15.10
N ILE A 67 -2.00 -0.22 14.21
CA ILE A 67 -1.75 -1.67 14.42
C ILE A 67 -0.32 -1.87 14.93
N ARG A 68 0.01 -1.24 16.06
CA ARG A 68 1.18 -1.55 16.89
C ARG A 68 0.84 -1.48 18.38
N THR A 69 -0.37 -1.89 18.76
CA THR A 69 -0.68 -2.18 20.16
C THR A 69 -0.54 -3.69 20.35
N ASP A 70 0.66 -4.05 20.82
CA ASP A 70 0.92 -5.00 21.89
C ASP A 70 -0.26 -5.88 22.34
N GLU A 71 -0.29 -7.16 21.94
CA GLU A 71 -0.91 -8.24 22.73
C GLU A 71 -0.27 -9.60 22.39
N GLN A 72 0.77 -9.96 23.15
CA GLN A 72 0.94 -11.31 23.70
C GLN A 72 0.79 -11.16 25.23
N PRO A 73 0.33 -12.14 26.04
CA PRO A 73 -0.14 -13.51 25.75
C PRO A 73 -1.44 -13.90 26.53
N LYS A 74 -2.13 -15.00 26.17
CA LYS A 74 -2.79 -15.86 27.19
C LYS A 74 -3.22 -17.24 26.68
N SER A 75 -2.58 -18.24 27.28
CA SER A 75 -3.15 -19.49 27.79
C SER A 75 -4.33 -20.12 27.03
N ALA A 76 -4.05 -21.23 26.35
CA ALA A 76 -4.95 -22.37 26.35
C ALA A 76 -4.13 -23.61 26.71
N GLU A 77 -3.80 -23.72 28.00
CA GLU A 77 -3.61 -25.02 28.63
C GLU A 77 -4.97 -25.73 28.60
N HIS A 78 -4.99 -27.04 28.31
CA HIS A 78 -5.68 -28.11 29.07
C HIS A 78 -5.73 -29.43 28.24
N PRO A 79 -5.86 -30.61 28.89
CA PRO A 79 -4.92 -31.72 28.75
C PRO A 79 -5.54 -33.02 28.21
N VAL A 80 -4.71 -34.03 27.86
CA VAL A 80 -4.70 -35.40 28.43
C VAL A 80 -3.96 -36.42 27.53
N SER A 81 -3.02 -37.10 28.17
CA SER A 81 -2.16 -38.26 27.82
C SER A 81 -2.88 -39.53 27.31
N PRO A 82 -2.21 -40.70 27.15
CA PRO A 82 -0.87 -41.02 26.64
C PRO A 82 -0.93 -42.10 25.53
N GLY A 83 0.09 -42.18 24.67
CA GLY A 83 0.14 -43.15 23.57
C GLY A 83 1.51 -43.72 23.24
N ARG A 84 1.97 -44.66 24.08
CA ARG A 84 2.78 -45.85 23.72
C ARG A 84 4.28 -45.65 23.38
N ALA A 85 5.11 -46.01 24.35
CA ALA A 85 6.50 -46.41 24.14
C ALA A 85 6.58 -47.73 23.37
N VAL A 86 7.53 -47.86 22.43
CA VAL A 86 8.27 -49.12 22.24
C VAL A 86 9.66 -48.90 21.60
N HIS A 87 10.67 -49.15 22.43
CA HIS A 87 11.96 -49.83 22.23
C HIS A 87 12.76 -49.72 20.92
N SER A 88 13.98 -49.21 21.12
CA SER A 88 15.29 -49.79 20.76
C SER A 88 15.67 -49.99 19.28
N ARG A 89 16.86 -49.46 18.91
CA ARG A 89 18.08 -50.28 18.72
C ARG A 89 19.26 -49.38 18.33
N ARG A 90 20.37 -49.51 19.07
CA ARG A 90 21.70 -49.03 18.67
C ARG A 90 22.21 -49.92 17.55
N GLN A 91 22.87 -49.36 16.54
CA GLN A 91 23.79 -50.15 15.71
C GLN A 91 25.08 -49.36 15.51
N THR A 92 26.15 -49.98 16.01
CA THR A 92 27.56 -49.68 15.80
C THR A 92 27.98 -50.10 14.40
N GLU A 93 28.84 -49.30 13.76
CA GLU A 93 30.02 -49.76 13.00
C GLU A 93 31.16 -48.77 13.27
#